data_AF-A0A2V9RTZ5-F1
#
_entry.id   AF-A0A2V9RTZ5-F1
#
_cell.length_a   1.000
_cell.length_b   1.000
_cell.length_c   1.000
_cell.angle_alpha   90.00
_cell.angle_beta   90.00
_cell.angle_gamma   90.00
#
_symmetry.space_group_name_H-M   'P 1'
#
loop_
_entity.id
_entity.type
_entity.pdbx_description
1 polymer ?
#
loop_
_entity_poly.entity_id
_entity_poly.type
_entity_poly.pdbx_seq_one_letter_code
_entity_poly.pdbx_strand_id
1 'polypeptide(L)'
;MSRKQLVALVLLSFGALLIHGYHPFAEDAEIYLPGVEKMLDPGLFPAGENFFQSHASLTLFPDLIAASVRLSHLSLEWALLLWQWLSIFLLLLACWQLSSKCFAEATARWCGVALLAALLTLPVAGTSLYIFDQYVVPRNLCAFATVFAVALVPDRKYWQAALWLIFAGLVHPLMWFFAFVYCLLLVGMEKLSPASAFCVLLPLGISFRLPAPAYEEAVKLHPYFYIQSWAWYEWLGILGPIAILWWSARVARRRQLRNVERLCRTLIPYQLVFLAAALVLSSPVFGNLARLQPLRSLHLLYILMILIGGGFLGTFVLKNHLWRWILLFAPLCGGMFLAQRSLFSNSAHVECPGSASSNPWVQAFVWARQNTPRDATFALDPMHILIHGEDANGFRAIAQRNMLADAIKDSGAVSMFPPLADEWLKQFRAQTNWKHFQVQDFERLRSDYGVTWVILQAPGVTGLECPYRNSAVLVCKIAPGRP
;
A
#
# COMPACT_ATOMS: atom_id res chain seq x y z
N MET A 1 1.31 -16.45 -26.00
CA MET A 1 2.47 -15.60 -25.69
C MET A 1 3.74 -16.33 -26.12
N SER A 2 4.68 -15.67 -26.78
CA SER A 2 5.94 -16.31 -27.21
C SER A 2 6.97 -16.33 -26.07
N ARG A 3 7.95 -17.23 -26.15
CA ARG A 3 9.07 -17.30 -25.17
C ARG A 3 9.82 -15.97 -25.03
N LYS A 4 10.03 -15.26 -26.15
CA LYS A 4 10.68 -13.94 -26.16
C LYS A 4 9.87 -12.89 -25.36
N GLN A 5 8.55 -12.92 -25.49
CA GLN A 5 7.67 -12.01 -24.73
C GLN A 5 7.71 -12.29 -23.23
N LEU A 6 7.73 -13.57 -22.84
CA LEU A 6 7.86 -13.97 -21.44
C LEU A 6 9.18 -13.49 -20.84
N VAL A 7 10.30 -13.72 -21.53
CA VAL A 7 11.63 -13.26 -21.09
C VAL A 7 11.66 -11.73 -20.96
N ALA A 8 11.08 -11.01 -21.91
CA ALA A 8 11.01 -9.55 -21.84
C ALA A 8 10.18 -9.05 -20.65
N LEU A 9 9.07 -9.71 -20.29
CA LEU A 9 8.29 -9.38 -19.09
C LEU A 9 9.09 -9.65 -17.81
N VAL A 10 9.84 -10.76 -17.75
CA VAL A 10 10.72 -11.08 -16.61
C VAL A 10 11.81 -10.01 -16.45
N LEU A 11 12.48 -9.63 -17.54
CA LEU A 11 13.50 -8.58 -17.49
C LEU A 11 12.90 -7.22 -17.11
N LEU A 12 11.72 -6.90 -17.62
CA LEU A 12 11.02 -5.66 -17.29
C LEU A 12 10.57 -5.63 -15.82
N SER A 13 10.13 -6.75 -15.23
CA SER A 13 9.77 -6.79 -13.81
C SER A 13 10.98 -6.63 -12.89
N PHE A 14 12.14 -7.20 -13.25
CA PHE A 14 13.40 -6.92 -12.56
C PHE A 14 13.82 -5.46 -12.71
N GLY A 15 13.75 -4.91 -13.92
CA GLY A 15 14.05 -3.49 -14.17
C GLY A 15 13.16 -2.55 -13.36
N ALA A 16 11.86 -2.85 -13.28
CA ALA A 16 10.92 -2.09 -12.46
C ALA A 16 11.29 -2.15 -10.97
N LEU A 17 11.61 -3.33 -10.43
CA LEU A 17 12.08 -3.47 -9.05
C LEU A 17 13.34 -2.62 -8.80
N LEU A 18 14.30 -2.61 -9.73
CA LEU A 18 15.53 -1.81 -9.58
C LEU A 18 15.27 -0.30 -9.68
N ILE A 19 14.30 0.15 -10.48
CA ILE A 19 13.93 1.56 -10.57
C ILE A 19 13.24 2.00 -9.27
N HIS A 20 12.30 1.19 -8.79
CA HIS A 20 11.37 1.56 -7.74
C HIS A 20 11.85 1.19 -6.33
N GLY A 21 12.88 0.36 -6.21
CA GLY A 21 13.42 -0.07 -4.93
C GLY A 21 12.62 -1.21 -4.29
N TYR A 22 13.13 -1.71 -3.17
CA TYR A 22 12.50 -2.76 -2.37
C TYR A 22 12.80 -2.54 -0.88
N HIS A 23 11.74 -2.33 -0.09
CA HIS A 23 11.80 -1.92 1.31
C HIS A 23 10.86 -2.78 2.17
N PRO A 24 11.19 -4.06 2.44
CA PRO A 24 10.26 -5.09 2.91
C PRO A 24 9.47 -4.74 4.16
N PHE A 25 10.05 -3.92 5.03
CA PHE A 25 9.51 -3.61 6.35
C PHE A 25 9.01 -2.17 6.47
N ALA A 26 8.97 -1.42 5.36
CA ALA A 26 8.53 -0.03 5.38
C ALA A 26 7.00 0.09 5.39
N GLU A 27 6.53 1.21 5.94
CA GLU A 27 5.17 1.70 5.79
C GLU A 27 4.10 0.68 6.24
N ASP A 28 3.17 0.28 5.36
CA ASP A 28 2.06 -0.61 5.71
C ASP A 28 2.54 -2.04 6.04
N ALA A 29 3.80 -2.39 5.74
CA ALA A 29 4.37 -3.67 6.15
C ALA A 29 4.29 -3.87 7.68
N GLU A 30 4.36 -2.79 8.47
CA GLU A 30 4.19 -2.82 9.93
C GLU A 30 2.79 -3.29 10.37
N ILE A 31 1.78 -3.16 9.50
CA ILE A 31 0.42 -3.64 9.77
C ILE A 31 0.26 -5.10 9.36
N TYR A 32 0.89 -5.52 8.25
CA TYR A 32 0.63 -6.84 7.66
C TYR A 32 1.63 -7.92 8.05
N LEU A 33 2.91 -7.58 8.17
CA LEU A 33 3.96 -8.57 8.45
C LEU A 33 3.88 -9.17 9.85
N PRO A 34 3.55 -8.43 10.93
CA PRO A 34 3.40 -9.04 12.25
C PRO A 34 2.36 -10.18 12.27
N GLY A 35 1.32 -10.10 11.44
CA GLY A 35 0.38 -11.20 11.23
C GLY A 35 1.02 -12.44 10.61
N VAL A 36 1.85 -12.26 9.58
CA VAL A 36 2.63 -13.35 8.95
C VAL A 36 3.59 -13.98 9.97
N GLU A 37 4.32 -13.14 10.70
CA GLU A 37 5.30 -13.57 11.70
C GLU A 37 4.65 -14.34 12.83
N LYS A 38 3.50 -13.87 13.34
CA LYS A 38 2.74 -14.57 14.37
C LYS A 38 2.20 -15.92 13.87
N MET A 39 1.83 -16.03 12.59
CA MET A 39 1.45 -17.32 12.01
C MET A 39 2.64 -18.27 11.91
N LEU A 40 3.83 -17.77 11.56
CA LEU A 40 5.04 -18.58 11.48
C LEU A 40 5.55 -18.97 12.87
N ASP A 41 5.39 -18.08 13.85
CA ASP A 41 5.84 -18.29 15.21
C ASP A 41 4.82 -17.73 16.24
N PRO A 42 3.89 -18.57 16.73
CA PRO A 42 2.76 -18.15 17.58
C PRO A 42 3.11 -17.46 18.90
N GLY A 43 4.34 -17.65 19.40
CA GLY A 43 4.80 -16.98 20.62
C GLY A 43 5.21 -15.51 20.42
N LEU A 44 5.09 -14.96 19.20
CA LEU A 44 5.35 -13.55 18.94
C LEU A 44 4.13 -12.69 19.30
N PHE A 45 4.41 -11.49 19.78
CA PHE A 45 3.44 -10.45 20.12
C PHE A 45 2.36 -10.90 21.13
N PRO A 46 2.74 -11.28 22.38
CA PRO A 46 1.77 -11.62 23.42
C PRO A 46 0.91 -10.43 23.88
N ALA A 47 1.31 -9.19 23.56
CA ALA A 47 0.56 -7.98 23.88
C ALA A 47 0.37 -7.10 22.63
N GLY A 48 -0.73 -6.34 22.58
CA GLY A 48 -1.01 -5.39 21.50
C GLY A 48 -1.31 -6.03 20.14
N GLU A 49 -1.60 -7.33 20.08
CA GLU A 49 -1.84 -8.02 18.81
C GLU A 49 -3.05 -7.50 18.03
N ASN A 50 -4.02 -6.90 18.74
CA ASN A 50 -5.25 -6.38 18.16
C ASN A 50 -4.99 -5.33 17.07
N PHE A 51 -3.90 -4.56 17.16
CA PHE A 51 -3.56 -3.50 16.21
C PHE A 51 -3.19 -4.02 14.82
N PHE A 52 -2.70 -5.26 14.70
CA PHE A 52 -2.42 -5.89 13.40
C PHE A 52 -3.35 -7.08 13.09
N GLN A 53 -3.80 -7.84 14.10
CA GLN A 53 -4.67 -9.01 13.90
C GLN A 53 -6.05 -8.65 13.36
N SER A 54 -6.56 -7.46 13.68
CA SER A 54 -7.82 -6.97 13.10
C SER A 54 -7.75 -6.89 11.58
N HIS A 55 -6.59 -6.51 11.04
CA HIS A 55 -6.34 -6.56 9.59
C HIS A 55 -6.04 -7.99 9.12
N ALA A 56 -5.12 -8.70 9.79
CA ALA A 56 -4.64 -10.00 9.36
C ALA A 56 -5.76 -11.06 9.26
N SER A 57 -6.75 -11.02 10.15
CA SER A 57 -7.88 -11.95 10.16
C SER A 57 -8.90 -11.74 9.03
N LEU A 58 -8.86 -10.61 8.32
CA LEU A 58 -9.77 -10.28 7.22
C LEU A 58 -9.19 -10.53 5.83
N THR A 59 -8.02 -11.16 5.75
CA THR A 59 -7.31 -11.39 4.49
C THR A 59 -6.64 -12.76 4.47
N LEU A 60 -6.55 -13.37 3.30
CA LEU A 60 -5.77 -14.59 3.05
C LEU A 60 -4.25 -14.30 2.92
N PHE A 61 -3.84 -13.04 2.96
CA PHE A 61 -2.44 -12.64 2.78
C PHE A 61 -1.47 -13.32 3.77
N PRO A 62 -1.67 -13.24 5.11
CA PRO A 62 -0.73 -13.84 6.03
C PRO A 62 -0.64 -15.37 5.86
N ASP A 63 -1.76 -16.04 5.55
CA ASP A 63 -1.78 -17.47 5.23
C ASP A 63 -0.96 -17.79 3.98
N LEU A 64 -1.11 -17.02 2.90
CA LEU A 64 -0.37 -17.25 1.66
C LEU A 64 1.14 -17.09 1.85
N ILE A 65 1.55 -16.01 2.51
CA ILE A 65 2.98 -15.76 2.74
C ILE A 65 3.55 -16.82 3.68
N ALA A 66 2.88 -17.11 4.81
CA ALA A 66 3.34 -18.12 5.76
C ALA A 66 3.38 -19.53 5.15
N ALA A 67 2.37 -19.90 4.35
CA ALA A 67 2.37 -21.17 3.62
C ALA A 67 3.53 -21.22 2.62
N SER A 68 3.81 -20.14 1.90
CA SER A 68 4.94 -20.09 0.96
C SER A 68 6.29 -20.27 1.65
N VAL A 69 6.48 -19.71 2.84
CA VAL A 69 7.68 -19.93 3.69
C VAL A 69 7.78 -21.39 4.11
N ARG A 70 6.69 -21.97 4.64
CA ARG A 70 6.67 -23.37 5.10
C ARG A 70 6.92 -24.38 3.97
N LEU A 71 6.38 -24.13 2.78
CA LEU A 71 6.50 -25.02 1.62
C LEU A 71 7.84 -24.89 0.89
N SER A 72 8.40 -23.68 0.81
CA SER A 72 9.68 -23.44 0.12
C SER A 72 10.90 -23.63 1.01
N HIS A 73 10.72 -23.62 2.33
CA HIS A 73 11.78 -23.59 3.34
C HIS A 73 12.72 -22.37 3.22
N LEU A 74 12.31 -21.32 2.49
CA LEU A 74 13.03 -20.05 2.44
C LEU A 74 12.78 -19.24 3.72
N SER A 75 13.71 -18.34 4.07
CA SER A 75 13.43 -17.35 5.11
C SER A 75 12.28 -16.42 4.69
N LEU A 76 11.61 -15.79 5.66
CA LEU A 76 10.54 -14.84 5.39
C LEU A 76 10.99 -13.72 4.44
N GLU A 77 12.19 -13.16 4.66
CA GLU A 77 12.76 -12.11 3.80
C GLU A 77 12.89 -12.55 2.33
N TRP A 78 13.38 -13.77 2.08
CA TRP A 78 13.45 -14.30 0.71
C TRP A 78 12.07 -14.53 0.11
N ALA A 79 11.11 -15.04 0.90
CA ALA A 79 9.74 -15.21 0.44
C ALA A 79 9.10 -13.86 0.07
N LEU A 80 9.30 -12.81 0.88
CA LEU A 80 8.80 -11.46 0.60
C LEU A 80 9.41 -10.89 -0.68
N LEU A 81 10.72 -11.04 -0.92
CA LEU A 81 11.36 -10.54 -2.13
C LEU A 81 10.80 -11.24 -3.38
N LEU A 82 10.62 -12.57 -3.30
CA LEU A 82 10.04 -13.35 -4.38
C LEU A 82 8.59 -12.94 -4.66
N TRP A 83 7.77 -12.74 -3.62
CA TRP A 83 6.40 -12.28 -3.77
C TRP A 83 6.30 -10.87 -4.34
N GLN A 84 7.24 -9.98 -4.00
CA GLN A 84 7.30 -8.64 -4.58
C GLN A 84 7.53 -8.72 -6.07
N TRP A 85 8.60 -9.40 -6.47
CA TRP A 85 8.95 -9.56 -7.88
C TRP A 85 7.85 -10.30 -8.65
N LEU A 86 7.30 -11.38 -8.08
CA LEU A 86 6.23 -12.17 -8.70
C LEU A 86 4.97 -11.32 -8.90
N SER A 87 4.60 -10.50 -7.93
CA SER A 87 3.42 -9.63 -8.02
C SER A 87 3.59 -8.54 -9.08
N ILE A 88 4.79 -7.96 -9.22
CA ILE A 88 5.12 -7.04 -10.33
C ILE A 88 4.99 -7.78 -11.66
N PHE A 89 5.62 -8.96 -11.78
CA PHE A 89 5.58 -9.76 -13.00
C PHE A 89 4.14 -10.12 -13.40
N LEU A 90 3.31 -10.56 -12.45
CA LEU A 90 1.90 -10.91 -12.70
C LEU A 90 1.07 -9.70 -13.10
N LEU A 91 1.31 -8.52 -12.50
CA LEU A 91 0.66 -7.28 -12.91
C LEU A 91 1.02 -6.93 -14.36
N LEU A 92 2.31 -6.93 -14.70
CA LEU A 92 2.76 -6.63 -16.06
C LEU A 92 2.26 -7.67 -17.07
N LEU A 93 2.15 -8.94 -16.68
CA LEU A 93 1.54 -9.98 -17.50
C LEU A 93 0.04 -9.72 -17.74
N ALA A 94 -0.71 -9.35 -16.70
CA ALA A 94 -2.12 -8.98 -16.84
C ALA A 94 -2.30 -7.77 -17.77
N CYS A 95 -1.45 -6.75 -17.61
CA CYS A 95 -1.40 -5.58 -18.47
C CYS A 95 -1.03 -5.93 -19.91
N TRP A 96 -0.09 -6.86 -20.14
CA TRP A 96 0.24 -7.35 -21.47
C TRP A 96 -0.95 -8.05 -22.14
N GLN A 97 -1.68 -8.88 -21.40
CA GLN A 97 -2.88 -9.55 -21.92
C GLN A 97 -3.98 -8.55 -22.28
N LEU A 98 -4.25 -7.56 -21.42
CA LEU A 98 -5.23 -6.51 -21.70
C LEU A 98 -4.81 -5.63 -22.88
N SER A 99 -3.55 -5.20 -22.90
CA SER A 99 -3.00 -4.34 -23.96
C SER A 99 -3.01 -5.05 -25.33
N SER A 100 -2.77 -6.37 -25.34
CA SER A 100 -2.86 -7.18 -26.56
C SER A 100 -4.25 -7.21 -27.20
N LYS A 101 -5.30 -6.98 -26.41
CA LYS A 101 -6.70 -6.86 -26.86
C LYS A 101 -7.05 -5.43 -27.27
N CYS A 102 -6.30 -4.45 -26.79
CA CYS A 102 -6.54 -3.03 -27.02
C CYS A 102 -5.86 -2.54 -28.30
N PHE A 103 -4.65 -3.03 -28.58
CA PHE A 103 -3.81 -2.55 -29.67
C PHE A 103 -3.35 -3.72 -30.55
N ALA A 104 -3.30 -3.51 -31.87
CA ALA A 104 -2.81 -4.52 -32.82
C ALA A 104 -1.27 -4.57 -32.85
N GLU A 105 -0.63 -3.40 -32.78
CA GLU A 105 0.82 -3.26 -32.92
C GLU A 105 1.56 -3.68 -31.64
N ALA A 106 2.62 -4.48 -31.79
CA ALA A 106 3.46 -4.91 -30.67
C ALA A 106 4.11 -3.73 -29.94
N THR A 107 4.51 -2.70 -30.69
CA THR A 107 5.12 -1.47 -30.17
C THR A 107 4.18 -0.72 -29.21
N ALA A 108 2.90 -0.58 -29.58
CA ALA A 108 1.88 -0.01 -28.71
C ALA A 108 1.67 -0.85 -27.45
N ARG A 109 1.60 -2.18 -27.60
CA ARG A 109 1.42 -3.09 -26.46
C ARG A 109 2.53 -2.95 -25.43
N TRP A 110 3.78 -3.01 -25.90
CA TRP A 110 4.96 -2.88 -25.05
C TRP A 110 5.08 -1.49 -24.44
N CYS A 111 4.73 -0.43 -25.17
CA CYS A 111 4.79 0.92 -24.63
C CYS A 111 3.82 1.10 -23.45
N GLY A 112 2.61 0.53 -23.53
CA GLY A 112 1.65 0.52 -22.43
C GLY A 112 2.21 -0.19 -21.19
N VAL A 113 2.75 -1.39 -21.37
CA VAL A 113 3.29 -2.20 -20.26
C VAL A 113 4.55 -1.56 -19.66
N ALA A 114 5.46 -1.06 -20.50
CA ALA A 114 6.67 -0.36 -20.06
C ALA A 114 6.35 0.95 -19.33
N LEU A 115 5.34 1.71 -19.76
CA LEU A 115 4.94 2.94 -19.09
C LEU A 115 4.40 2.67 -17.68
N LEU A 116 3.59 1.62 -17.51
CA LEU A 116 3.17 1.21 -16.18
C LEU A 116 4.34 0.74 -15.34
N ALA A 117 5.23 -0.08 -15.91
CA ALA A 117 6.43 -0.58 -15.23
C ALA A 117 7.40 0.54 -14.79
N ALA A 118 7.41 1.66 -15.50
CA ALA A 118 8.23 2.82 -15.17
C ALA A 118 7.60 3.75 -14.12
N LEU A 119 6.31 3.57 -13.79
CA LEU A 119 5.52 4.47 -12.95
C LEU A 119 4.88 3.74 -11.76
N LEU A 120 5.40 2.58 -11.34
CA LEU A 120 4.79 1.77 -10.28
C LEU A 120 4.64 2.55 -8.97
N THR A 121 5.60 3.39 -8.62
CA THR A 121 5.57 4.20 -7.38
C THR A 121 5.00 5.59 -7.60
N LEU A 122 4.21 5.80 -8.67
CA LEU A 122 3.49 7.05 -8.87
C LEU A 122 2.35 7.15 -7.83
N PRO A 123 2.27 8.24 -7.04
CA PRO A 123 1.13 8.47 -6.16
C PRO A 123 -0.18 8.58 -6.92
N VAL A 124 -1.24 7.99 -6.38
CA VAL A 124 -2.59 8.04 -6.94
C VAL A 124 -3.35 9.18 -6.28
N ALA A 125 -3.19 10.39 -6.83
CA ALA A 125 -3.77 11.62 -6.29
C ALA A 125 -3.52 11.74 -4.76
N GLY A 126 -4.52 12.17 -3.98
CA GLY A 126 -4.45 12.26 -2.52
C GLY A 126 -4.88 10.99 -1.79
N THR A 127 -4.88 9.82 -2.43
CA THR A 127 -5.39 8.58 -1.79
C THR A 127 -4.43 7.94 -0.79
N SER A 128 -3.20 8.48 -0.66
CA SER A 128 -2.09 7.83 0.08
C SER A 128 -1.73 6.44 -0.48
N LEU A 129 -2.02 6.19 -1.77
CA LEU A 129 -1.64 4.96 -2.47
C LEU A 129 -0.60 5.23 -3.53
N TYR A 130 0.32 4.28 -3.72
CA TYR A 130 1.04 4.13 -4.97
C TYR A 130 0.25 3.24 -5.94
N ILE A 131 0.60 3.28 -7.24
CA ILE A 131 0.11 2.28 -8.20
C ILE A 131 0.53 0.88 -7.75
N PHE A 132 1.73 0.74 -7.20
CA PHE A 132 2.27 -0.49 -6.66
C PHE A 132 3.32 -0.15 -5.59
N ASP A 133 3.14 -0.73 -4.40
CA ASP A 133 4.00 -0.44 -3.25
C ASP A 133 5.38 -1.09 -3.41
N GLN A 134 6.41 -0.50 -2.78
CA GLN A 134 7.82 -0.95 -2.80
C GLN A 134 8.08 -2.18 -1.91
N TYR A 135 7.01 -2.76 -1.38
CA TYR A 135 6.99 -3.89 -0.47
C TYR A 135 5.69 -4.67 -0.68
N VAL A 136 5.68 -5.91 -0.21
CA VAL A 136 4.53 -6.80 -0.46
C VAL A 136 3.46 -6.57 0.59
N VAL A 137 2.28 -6.17 0.12
CA VAL A 137 1.05 -6.09 0.90
C VAL A 137 -0.12 -6.70 0.12
N PRO A 138 -1.28 -6.93 0.76
CA PRO A 138 -2.49 -7.39 0.08
C PRO A 138 -2.85 -6.63 -1.21
N ARG A 139 -2.52 -5.33 -1.26
CA ARG A 139 -2.81 -4.45 -2.39
C ARG A 139 -2.05 -4.85 -3.65
N ASN A 140 -0.79 -5.31 -3.56
CA ASN A 140 -0.02 -5.79 -4.71
C ASN A 140 -0.69 -7.02 -5.37
N LEU A 141 -1.19 -7.94 -4.54
CA LEU A 141 -1.86 -9.16 -5.01
C LEU A 141 -3.24 -8.85 -5.61
N CYS A 142 -3.99 -7.96 -4.97
CA CYS A 142 -5.25 -7.47 -5.50
C CYS A 142 -5.05 -6.75 -6.85
N ALA A 143 -3.97 -5.99 -7.03
CA ALA A 143 -3.71 -5.23 -8.25
C ALA A 143 -3.62 -6.14 -9.49
N PHE A 144 -2.79 -7.20 -9.48
CA PHE A 144 -2.70 -8.07 -10.65
C PHE A 144 -4.00 -8.85 -10.90
N ALA A 145 -4.66 -9.31 -9.83
CA ALA A 145 -5.89 -10.09 -9.94
C ALA A 145 -7.02 -9.28 -10.57
N THR A 146 -7.18 -8.02 -10.14
CA THR A 146 -8.18 -7.12 -10.69
C THR A 146 -7.93 -6.79 -12.16
N VAL A 147 -6.67 -6.58 -12.58
CA VAL A 147 -6.34 -6.38 -13.99
C VAL A 147 -6.58 -7.64 -14.83
N PHE A 148 -6.29 -8.84 -14.31
CA PHE A 148 -6.66 -10.09 -15.00
C PHE A 148 -8.17 -10.22 -15.18
N ALA A 149 -8.96 -9.89 -14.16
CA ALA A 149 -10.42 -9.90 -14.26
C ALA A 149 -10.89 -8.95 -15.38
N VAL A 150 -10.40 -7.71 -15.39
CA VAL A 150 -10.71 -6.72 -16.44
C VAL A 150 -10.28 -7.22 -17.82
N ALA A 151 -9.12 -7.86 -17.93
CA ALA A 151 -8.64 -8.42 -19.19
C ALA A 151 -9.55 -9.51 -19.75
N LEU A 152 -10.23 -10.28 -18.90
CA LEU A 152 -11.07 -11.42 -19.31
C LEU A 152 -12.50 -11.02 -19.71
N VAL A 153 -13.00 -9.89 -19.23
CA VAL A 153 -14.35 -9.39 -19.53
C VAL A 153 -14.58 -9.15 -21.04
N PRO A 154 -13.69 -8.49 -21.80
CA PRO A 154 -13.85 -8.31 -23.25
C PRO A 154 -13.99 -9.63 -24.03
N ASP A 155 -13.38 -10.71 -23.56
CA ASP A 155 -13.46 -12.04 -24.17
C ASP A 155 -14.72 -12.82 -23.72
N ARG A 156 -15.59 -12.20 -22.91
CA ARG A 156 -16.76 -12.83 -22.27
C ARG A 156 -16.43 -14.02 -21.37
N LYS A 157 -15.19 -14.11 -20.87
CA LYS A 157 -14.73 -15.16 -19.96
C LYS A 157 -15.11 -14.84 -18.52
N TYR A 158 -16.41 -14.63 -18.28
CA TYR A 158 -16.92 -14.10 -17.00
C TYR A 158 -16.63 -15.00 -15.82
N TRP A 159 -16.65 -16.32 -16.00
CA TRP A 159 -16.30 -17.26 -14.92
C TRP A 159 -14.85 -17.09 -14.47
N GLN A 160 -13.91 -16.99 -15.41
CA GLN A 160 -12.50 -16.78 -15.08
C GLN A 160 -12.28 -15.39 -14.44
N ALA A 161 -12.98 -14.36 -14.93
CA ALA A 161 -12.96 -13.05 -14.31
C ALA A 161 -13.49 -13.09 -12.85
N ALA A 162 -14.56 -13.84 -12.61
CA ALA A 162 -15.13 -14.03 -11.28
C ALA A 162 -14.14 -14.72 -10.34
N LEU A 163 -13.42 -15.76 -10.78
CA LEU A 163 -12.39 -16.42 -9.98
C LEU A 163 -11.29 -15.43 -9.55
N TRP A 164 -10.84 -14.56 -10.45
CA TRP A 164 -9.86 -13.51 -10.11
C TRP A 164 -10.42 -12.47 -9.14
N LEU A 165 -11.68 -12.08 -9.27
CA LEU A 165 -12.34 -11.16 -8.33
C LEU A 165 -12.56 -11.80 -6.95
N ILE A 166 -12.88 -13.10 -6.90
CA ILE A 166 -12.96 -13.87 -5.65
C ILE A 166 -11.58 -13.89 -4.97
N PHE A 167 -10.52 -14.23 -5.71
CA PHE A 167 -9.16 -14.17 -5.17
C PHE A 167 -8.80 -12.76 -4.68
N ALA A 168 -9.12 -11.72 -5.47
CA ALA A 168 -8.89 -10.33 -5.06
C ALA A 168 -9.65 -9.97 -3.77
N GLY A 169 -10.89 -10.44 -3.61
CA GLY A 169 -11.70 -10.20 -2.41
C GLY A 169 -11.23 -10.97 -1.18
N LEU A 170 -10.72 -12.19 -1.36
CA LEU A 170 -10.09 -12.96 -0.29
C LEU A 170 -8.78 -12.34 0.18
N VAL A 171 -8.02 -11.71 -0.72
CA VAL A 171 -6.74 -11.08 -0.36
C VAL A 171 -6.93 -9.65 0.13
N HIS A 172 -7.85 -8.86 -0.40
CA HIS A 172 -8.03 -7.48 0.05
C HIS A 172 -9.51 -7.13 0.22
N PRO A 173 -10.01 -6.80 1.43
CA PRO A 173 -11.45 -6.67 1.69
C PRO A 173 -12.12 -5.49 0.97
N LEU A 174 -11.38 -4.40 0.69
CA LEU A 174 -11.91 -3.21 0.03
C LEU A 174 -11.62 -3.12 -1.48
N MET A 175 -10.37 -3.30 -1.91
CA MET A 175 -9.93 -2.95 -3.27
C MET A 175 -10.60 -3.76 -4.39
N TRP A 176 -10.98 -5.02 -4.12
CA TRP A 176 -11.65 -5.89 -5.10
C TRP A 176 -12.98 -5.32 -5.57
N PHE A 177 -13.70 -4.61 -4.69
CA PHE A 177 -15.04 -4.09 -4.96
C PHE A 177 -15.01 -3.07 -6.09
N PHE A 178 -13.98 -2.23 -6.14
CA PHE A 178 -13.78 -1.24 -7.20
C PHE A 178 -13.61 -1.91 -8.57
N ALA A 179 -12.91 -3.04 -8.65
CA ALA A 179 -12.76 -3.79 -9.88
C ALA A 179 -14.03 -4.56 -10.26
N PHE A 180 -14.73 -5.10 -9.26
CA PHE A 180 -16.03 -5.75 -9.46
C PHE A 180 -17.04 -4.77 -10.08
N VAL A 181 -17.20 -3.58 -9.51
CA VAL A 181 -18.08 -2.53 -10.05
C VAL A 181 -17.68 -2.15 -11.48
N TYR A 182 -16.38 -1.98 -11.74
CA TYR A 182 -15.91 -1.67 -13.09
C TYR A 182 -16.21 -2.81 -14.09
N CYS A 183 -16.00 -4.07 -13.71
CA CYS A 183 -16.35 -5.23 -14.54
C CYS A 183 -17.86 -5.31 -14.79
N LEU A 184 -18.70 -5.05 -13.78
CA LEU A 184 -20.15 -4.97 -13.94
C LEU A 184 -20.55 -3.86 -14.90
N LEU A 185 -19.98 -2.67 -14.79
CA LEU A 185 -20.24 -1.57 -15.72
C LEU A 185 -19.79 -1.91 -17.15
N LEU A 186 -18.65 -2.59 -17.30
CA LEU A 186 -18.19 -3.06 -18.61
C LEU A 186 -19.19 -4.01 -19.25
N VAL A 187 -19.72 -4.98 -18.49
CA VAL A 187 -20.77 -5.91 -18.96
C VAL A 187 -22.09 -5.17 -19.21
N GLY A 188 -22.49 -4.29 -18.29
CA GLY A 188 -23.72 -3.52 -18.31
C GLY A 188 -23.82 -2.56 -19.49
N MET A 189 -22.71 -1.99 -19.97
CA MET A 189 -22.69 -1.18 -21.19
C MET A 189 -23.06 -1.96 -22.46
N GLU A 190 -23.17 -3.30 -22.42
CA GLU A 190 -23.78 -4.09 -23.51
C GLU A 190 -25.32 -4.18 -23.43
N LYS A 191 -25.94 -3.89 -22.27
CA LYS A 191 -27.35 -4.24 -22.01
C LYS A 191 -28.20 -3.25 -21.17
N LEU A 192 -27.62 -2.28 -20.48
CA LEU A 192 -28.30 -1.45 -19.47
C LEU A 192 -28.05 0.06 -19.67
N SER A 193 -29.04 0.87 -19.29
CA SER A 193 -28.89 2.33 -19.21
C SER A 193 -28.05 2.72 -17.98
N PRO A 194 -27.31 3.84 -18.00
CA PRO A 194 -26.41 4.26 -16.91
C PRO A 194 -27.07 4.41 -15.53
N ALA A 195 -28.41 4.51 -15.48
CA ALA A 195 -29.19 4.71 -14.26
C ALA A 195 -29.29 3.46 -13.38
N SER A 196 -29.09 2.25 -13.94
CA SER A 196 -29.28 0.99 -13.20
C SER A 196 -28.10 0.57 -12.32
N ALA A 197 -26.95 1.24 -12.45
CA ALA A 197 -25.73 0.91 -11.71
C ALA A 197 -25.71 1.45 -10.27
N PHE A 198 -26.76 2.17 -9.85
CA PHE A 198 -26.80 2.88 -8.56
C PHE A 198 -27.15 1.99 -7.35
N CYS A 199 -27.52 0.73 -7.54
CA CYS A 199 -28.07 -0.12 -6.46
C CYS A 199 -27.15 -1.23 -5.95
N VAL A 200 -25.83 -1.16 -6.16
CA VAL A 200 -24.89 -2.13 -5.54
C VAL A 200 -23.85 -1.39 -4.72
N LEU A 201 -24.30 -0.60 -3.76
CA LEU A 201 -23.52 -0.20 -2.60
C LEU A 201 -24.34 -0.68 -1.41
N LEU A 202 -23.79 -1.65 -0.67
CA LEU A 202 -24.21 -2.21 0.63
C LEU A 202 -24.51 -3.72 0.57
N PRO A 203 -23.80 -4.52 1.39
CA PRO A 203 -23.88 -4.39 2.84
C PRO A 203 -22.53 -4.57 3.56
N LEU A 204 -22.01 -3.50 4.17
CA LEU A 204 -20.95 -3.61 5.18
C LEU A 204 -21.32 -2.71 6.35
N GLY A 205 -22.04 -3.29 7.32
CA GLY A 205 -22.27 -2.75 8.67
C GLY A 205 -22.24 -1.23 8.79
N ILE A 206 -23.17 -0.53 8.13
CA ILE A 206 -23.34 0.91 8.34
C ILE A 206 -23.77 1.09 9.79
N SER A 207 -22.86 1.63 10.59
CA SER A 207 -23.23 2.21 11.86
C SER A 207 -23.34 3.72 11.66
N PHE A 208 -24.55 4.24 11.82
CA PHE A 208 -24.81 5.68 11.88
C PHE A 208 -24.53 6.25 13.28
N ARG A 209 -23.98 5.45 14.22
CA ARG A 209 -23.64 5.95 15.56
C ARG A 209 -22.49 6.93 15.47
N LEU A 210 -22.62 8.09 16.11
CA LEU A 210 -21.53 9.06 16.23
C LEU A 210 -20.23 8.37 16.69
N PRO A 211 -19.08 8.73 16.11
CA PRO A 211 -17.82 8.12 16.51
C PRO A 211 -17.52 8.44 17.98
N ALA A 212 -16.90 7.50 18.68
CA ALA A 212 -16.38 7.76 20.01
C ALA A 212 -15.29 8.86 19.94
N PRO A 213 -15.14 9.74 20.95
CA PRO A 213 -14.12 10.79 20.93
C PRO A 213 -12.70 10.28 20.64
N ALA A 214 -12.38 9.06 21.10
CA ALA A 214 -11.11 8.42 20.83
C ALA A 214 -10.87 8.09 19.34
N TYR A 215 -11.93 7.73 18.61
CA TYR A 215 -11.84 7.45 17.19
C TYR A 215 -11.64 8.72 16.37
N GLU A 216 -12.27 9.83 16.77
CA GLU A 216 -12.08 11.11 16.10
C GLU A 216 -10.62 11.58 16.15
N GLU A 217 -9.93 11.37 17.28
CA GLU A 217 -8.50 11.67 17.42
C GLU A 217 -7.64 10.84 16.47
N ALA A 218 -7.93 9.55 16.29
CA ALA A 218 -7.20 8.71 15.34
C ALA A 218 -7.44 9.18 13.90
N VAL A 219 -8.69 9.45 13.52
CA VAL A 219 -9.04 9.81 12.13
C VAL A 219 -8.48 11.18 11.71
N LYS A 220 -8.27 12.12 12.64
CA LYS A 220 -7.58 13.39 12.35
C LYS A 220 -6.15 13.20 11.82
N LEU A 221 -5.50 12.08 12.14
CA LEU A 221 -4.17 11.73 11.65
C LEU A 221 -4.21 11.15 10.22
N HIS A 222 -5.41 10.90 9.67
CA HIS A 222 -5.65 10.38 8.31
C HIS A 222 -6.45 11.37 7.46
N PRO A 223 -5.96 12.61 7.23
CA PRO A 223 -6.70 13.66 6.52
C PRO A 223 -7.10 13.26 5.09
N TYR A 224 -6.38 12.33 4.47
CA TYR A 224 -6.67 11.83 3.12
C TYR A 224 -8.02 11.09 3.02
N PHE A 225 -8.65 10.69 4.14
CA PHE A 225 -10.03 10.18 4.14
C PHE A 225 -11.07 11.23 3.72
N TYR A 226 -10.72 12.51 3.85
CA TYR A 226 -11.60 13.65 3.58
C TYR A 226 -11.12 14.39 2.34
N ILE A 227 -11.93 14.35 1.28
CA ILE A 227 -11.60 15.01 0.01
C ILE A 227 -11.42 16.54 0.16
N GLN A 228 -12.01 17.15 1.19
CA GLN A 228 -11.85 18.59 1.46
C GLN A 228 -10.45 18.93 1.99
N SER A 229 -9.73 17.96 2.55
CA SER A 229 -8.35 18.12 3.02
C SER A 229 -7.32 17.92 1.91
N TRP A 230 -7.75 17.52 0.71
CA TRP A 230 -6.88 17.29 -0.43
C TRP A 230 -6.37 18.60 -1.02
N ALA A 231 -5.09 18.63 -1.40
CA ALA A 231 -4.45 19.74 -2.08
C ALA A 231 -5.01 19.93 -3.51
N TRP A 232 -4.88 21.15 -4.05
CA TRP A 232 -5.42 21.50 -5.38
C TRP A 232 -4.91 20.57 -6.51
N TYR A 233 -3.67 20.09 -6.44
CA TYR A 233 -3.10 19.19 -7.44
C TYR A 233 -3.63 17.75 -7.30
N GLU A 234 -4.09 17.35 -6.11
CA GLU A 234 -4.74 16.06 -5.90
C GLU A 234 -6.14 16.06 -6.52
N TRP A 235 -6.84 17.20 -6.51
CA TRP A 235 -8.06 17.40 -7.30
C TRP A 235 -7.81 17.29 -8.82
N LEU A 236 -6.68 17.81 -9.31
CA LEU A 236 -6.27 17.54 -10.70
C LEU A 236 -6.03 16.03 -10.93
N GLY A 237 -5.53 15.32 -9.92
CA GLY A 237 -5.42 13.87 -9.92
C GLY A 237 -6.75 13.11 -9.99
N ILE A 238 -7.88 13.77 -9.68
CA ILE A 238 -9.23 13.21 -9.84
C ILE A 238 -9.81 13.55 -11.22
N LEU A 239 -9.73 14.83 -11.60
CA LEU A 239 -10.42 15.37 -12.79
C LEU A 239 -9.62 15.20 -14.08
N GLY A 240 -8.29 15.31 -14.01
CA GLY A 240 -7.38 15.13 -15.14
C GLY A 240 -7.55 13.78 -15.84
N PRO A 241 -7.60 12.65 -15.10
CA PRO A 241 -7.86 11.34 -15.70
C PRO A 241 -9.17 11.26 -16.48
N ILE A 242 -10.24 11.93 -16.05
CA ILE A 242 -11.52 11.96 -16.79
C ILE A 242 -11.32 12.62 -18.17
N ALA A 243 -10.62 13.76 -18.22
CA ALA A 243 -10.33 14.45 -19.46
C ALA A 243 -9.45 13.60 -20.39
N ILE A 244 -8.42 12.95 -19.86
CA ILE A 244 -7.53 12.05 -20.60
C ILE A 244 -8.31 10.86 -21.17
N LEU A 245 -9.18 10.23 -20.36
CA LEU A 245 -10.00 9.09 -20.77
C LEU A 245 -11.04 9.49 -21.83
N TRP A 246 -11.67 10.66 -21.68
CA TRP A 246 -12.61 11.18 -22.68
C TRP A 246 -11.92 11.42 -24.03
N TRP A 247 -10.76 12.07 -24.02
CA TRP A 247 -9.96 12.30 -25.23
C TRP A 247 -9.51 10.97 -25.85
N SER A 248 -9.02 10.04 -25.02
CA SER A 248 -8.64 8.68 -25.41
C SER A 248 -9.78 7.93 -26.08
N ALA A 249 -10.99 7.99 -25.53
CA ALA A 249 -12.19 7.38 -26.12
C ALA A 249 -12.52 7.98 -27.50
N ARG A 250 -12.39 9.30 -27.67
CA ARG A 250 -12.62 9.98 -28.96
C ARG A 250 -11.61 9.54 -30.02
N VAL A 251 -10.34 9.44 -29.65
CA VAL A 251 -9.29 8.94 -30.55
C VAL A 251 -9.53 7.47 -30.90
N ALA A 252 -9.84 6.64 -29.90
CA ALA A 252 -10.15 5.22 -30.08
C ALA A 252 -11.30 5.01 -31.06
N ARG A 253 -12.41 5.77 -30.92
CA ARG A 253 -13.54 5.71 -31.84
C ARG A 253 -13.13 6.00 -33.29
N ARG A 254 -12.40 7.11 -33.50
CA ARG A 254 -11.93 7.51 -34.84
C ARG A 254 -11.03 6.45 -35.49
N ARG A 255 -10.28 5.71 -34.67
CA ARG A 255 -9.35 4.66 -35.09
C ARG A 255 -9.95 3.24 -35.04
N GLN A 256 -11.25 3.12 -34.74
CA GLN A 256 -11.96 1.86 -34.61
C GLN A 256 -11.37 0.90 -33.55
N LEU A 257 -10.69 1.43 -32.53
CA LEU A 257 -10.17 0.67 -31.38
C LEU A 257 -11.29 0.40 -30.37
N ARG A 258 -12.18 -0.54 -30.72
CA ARG A 258 -13.43 -0.80 -29.98
C ARG A 258 -13.22 -1.09 -28.48
N ASN A 259 -12.21 -1.90 -28.15
CA ASN A 259 -11.92 -2.25 -26.76
C ASN A 259 -11.41 -1.04 -25.96
N VAL A 260 -10.52 -0.22 -26.54
CA VAL A 260 -10.03 1.01 -25.88
C VAL A 260 -11.16 2.00 -25.67
N GLU A 261 -12.00 2.22 -26.70
CA GLU A 261 -13.15 3.11 -26.57
C GLU A 261 -14.07 2.64 -25.44
N ARG A 262 -14.39 1.35 -25.40
CA ARG A 262 -15.24 0.76 -24.35
C ARG A 262 -14.64 0.98 -22.97
N LEU A 263 -13.39 0.58 -22.75
CA LEU A 263 -12.72 0.72 -21.46
C LEU A 263 -12.72 2.17 -20.96
N CYS A 264 -12.33 3.11 -21.82
CA CYS A 264 -12.30 4.54 -21.48
C CYS A 264 -13.68 5.10 -21.20
N ARG A 265 -14.69 4.78 -22.03
CA ARG A 265 -16.06 5.28 -21.83
C ARG A 265 -16.72 4.71 -20.59
N THR A 266 -16.34 3.52 -20.14
CA THR A 266 -16.82 2.93 -18.88
C THR A 266 -16.12 3.56 -17.66
N LEU A 267 -14.83 3.90 -17.76
CA LEU A 267 -14.08 4.51 -16.65
C LEU A 267 -14.59 5.90 -16.26
N ILE A 268 -15.18 6.65 -17.20
CA ILE A 268 -15.72 7.98 -16.94
C ILE A 268 -16.90 7.94 -15.94
N PRO A 269 -18.04 7.26 -16.22
CA PRO A 269 -19.13 7.16 -15.26
C PRO A 269 -18.71 6.43 -13.98
N TYR A 270 -17.82 5.44 -14.07
CA TYR A 270 -17.20 4.80 -12.91
C TYR A 270 -16.57 5.83 -11.96
N GLN A 271 -15.70 6.71 -12.49
CA GLN A 271 -15.04 7.73 -11.69
C GLN A 271 -16.03 8.76 -11.13
N LEU A 272 -17.02 9.17 -11.92
CA LEU A 272 -18.03 10.14 -11.49
C LEU A 272 -18.88 9.60 -10.32
N VAL A 273 -19.24 8.31 -10.35
CA VAL A 273 -19.98 7.67 -9.27
C VAL A 273 -19.15 7.63 -7.98
N PHE A 274 -17.88 7.22 -8.05
CA PHE A 274 -17.03 7.18 -6.86
C PHE A 274 -16.63 8.57 -6.34
N LEU A 275 -16.51 9.56 -7.22
CA LEU A 275 -16.34 10.96 -6.82
C LEU A 275 -17.57 11.48 -6.09
N ALA A 276 -18.78 11.22 -6.60
CA ALA A 276 -20.02 11.59 -5.91
C ALA A 276 -20.12 10.90 -4.55
N ALA A 277 -19.80 9.61 -4.48
CA ALA A 277 -19.76 8.86 -3.22
C ALA A 277 -18.74 9.47 -2.23
N ALA A 278 -17.55 9.86 -2.70
CA ALA A 278 -16.54 10.51 -1.85
C ALA A 278 -17.04 11.85 -1.30
N LEU A 279 -17.64 12.70 -2.13
CA LEU A 279 -18.21 13.98 -1.69
C LEU A 279 -19.29 13.82 -0.61
N VAL A 280 -20.14 12.79 -0.75
CA VAL A 280 -21.17 12.47 0.24
C VAL A 280 -20.52 11.94 1.54
N LEU A 281 -19.61 10.97 1.43
CA LEU A 281 -19.04 10.29 2.60
C LEU A 281 -18.00 11.13 3.35
N SER A 282 -17.40 12.14 2.72
CA SER A 282 -16.53 13.11 3.39
C SER A 282 -17.30 14.20 4.15
N SER A 283 -18.64 14.15 4.21
CA SER A 283 -19.44 15.04 5.05
C SER A 283 -19.34 14.66 6.54
N PRO A 284 -19.38 15.62 7.49
CA PRO A 284 -19.41 15.32 8.92
C PRO A 284 -20.51 14.34 9.33
N VAL A 285 -21.66 14.36 8.65
CA VAL A 285 -22.81 13.46 8.92
C VAL A 285 -22.45 12.00 8.68
N PHE A 286 -21.55 11.72 7.73
CA PHE A 286 -21.15 10.38 7.33
C PHE A 286 -19.71 10.03 7.75
N GLY A 287 -19.14 10.75 8.73
CA GLY A 287 -17.73 10.60 9.13
C GLY A 287 -17.28 9.16 9.45
N ASN A 288 -18.16 8.33 10.01
CA ASN A 288 -17.86 6.90 10.27
C ASN A 288 -17.72 6.04 9.00
N LEU A 289 -18.28 6.50 7.89
CA LEU A 289 -18.22 5.83 6.59
C LEU A 289 -17.04 6.30 5.75
N ALA A 290 -16.27 7.28 6.21
CA ALA A 290 -15.05 7.72 5.54
C ALA A 290 -14.05 6.56 5.35
N ARG A 291 -14.07 5.54 6.23
CA ARG A 291 -13.30 4.30 6.13
C ARG A 291 -13.55 3.49 4.84
N LEU A 292 -14.67 3.72 4.16
CA LEU A 292 -14.97 3.09 2.86
C LEU A 292 -14.09 3.64 1.72
N GLN A 293 -13.47 4.79 1.92
CA GLN A 293 -12.48 5.43 1.03
C GLN A 293 -12.80 5.28 -0.47
N PRO A 294 -13.94 5.83 -0.96
CA PRO A 294 -14.42 5.60 -2.33
C PRO A 294 -13.41 5.96 -3.43
N LEU A 295 -12.54 6.94 -3.17
CA LEU A 295 -11.52 7.37 -4.12
C LEU A 295 -10.36 6.39 -4.27
N ARG A 296 -10.28 5.31 -3.48
CA ARG A 296 -9.38 4.19 -3.78
C ARG A 296 -9.72 3.51 -5.12
N SER A 297 -10.92 3.74 -5.67
CA SER A 297 -11.27 3.45 -7.08
C SER A 297 -10.30 4.05 -8.11
N LEU A 298 -9.65 5.18 -7.79
CA LEU A 298 -8.64 5.81 -8.65
C LEU A 298 -7.46 4.88 -8.95
N HIS A 299 -7.15 3.93 -8.07
CA HIS A 299 -6.03 3.01 -8.24
C HIS A 299 -6.18 2.17 -9.53
N LEU A 300 -7.33 1.51 -9.70
CA LEU A 300 -7.64 0.78 -10.94
C LEU A 300 -7.69 1.72 -12.14
N LEU A 301 -8.28 2.91 -11.97
CA LEU A 301 -8.38 3.91 -13.02
C LEU A 301 -7.00 4.33 -13.53
N TYR A 302 -6.05 4.61 -12.63
CA TYR A 302 -4.69 5.04 -12.97
C TYR A 302 -3.94 3.93 -13.72
N ILE A 303 -4.02 2.69 -13.24
CA ILE A 303 -3.42 1.53 -13.92
C ILE A 303 -3.91 1.44 -15.37
N LEU A 304 -5.22 1.50 -15.58
CA LEU A 304 -5.81 1.37 -16.92
C LEU A 304 -5.54 2.61 -17.78
N MET A 305 -5.58 3.81 -17.22
CA MET A 305 -5.27 5.06 -17.90
C MET A 305 -3.82 5.07 -18.41
N ILE A 306 -2.87 4.71 -17.55
CA ILE A 306 -1.44 4.67 -17.91
C ILE A 306 -1.19 3.61 -18.98
N LEU A 307 -1.78 2.42 -18.83
CA LEU A 307 -1.66 1.36 -19.83
C LEU A 307 -2.17 1.79 -21.21
N ILE A 308 -3.35 2.43 -21.26
CA ILE A 308 -3.96 2.92 -22.51
C ILE A 308 -3.16 4.10 -23.09
N GLY A 309 -2.76 5.05 -22.23
CA GLY A 309 -1.95 6.21 -22.60
C GLY A 309 -0.61 5.79 -23.21
N GLY A 310 0.08 4.82 -22.60
CA GLY A 310 1.29 4.24 -23.16
C GLY A 310 1.05 3.53 -24.49
N GLY A 311 -0.09 2.84 -24.65
CA GLY A 311 -0.48 2.29 -25.94
C GLY A 311 -0.61 3.34 -27.06
N PHE A 312 -1.23 4.48 -26.76
CA PHE A 312 -1.29 5.60 -27.70
C PHE A 312 0.06 6.25 -27.96
N LEU A 313 0.92 6.42 -26.95
CA LEU A 313 2.28 6.90 -27.13
C LEU A 313 3.08 5.98 -28.05
N GLY A 314 2.99 4.67 -27.87
CA GLY A 314 3.63 3.69 -28.75
C GLY A 314 3.12 3.78 -30.19
N THR A 315 1.81 3.95 -30.38
CA THR A 315 1.16 4.04 -31.69
C THR A 315 1.52 5.33 -32.44
N PHE A 316 1.49 6.48 -31.76
CA PHE A 316 1.55 7.78 -32.43
C PHE A 316 2.90 8.49 -32.29
N VAL A 317 3.56 8.35 -31.15
CA VAL A 317 4.74 9.14 -30.80
C VAL A 317 6.00 8.32 -30.98
N LEU A 318 6.16 7.22 -30.23
CA LEU A 318 7.41 6.48 -30.17
C LEU A 318 7.66 5.69 -31.45
N LYS A 319 6.66 4.94 -31.92
CA LYS A 319 6.79 4.03 -33.07
C LYS A 319 8.07 3.16 -32.92
N ASN A 320 8.74 2.85 -34.03
CA ASN A 320 9.94 2.02 -34.03
C ASN A 320 11.25 2.83 -33.87
N HIS A 321 11.18 4.08 -33.36
CA HIS A 321 12.35 4.94 -33.22
C HIS A 321 12.93 4.88 -31.81
N LEU A 322 14.01 4.12 -31.62
CA LEU A 322 14.65 3.88 -30.31
C LEU A 322 14.95 5.16 -29.52
N TRP A 323 15.42 6.23 -30.17
CA TRP A 323 15.74 7.48 -29.47
C TRP A 323 14.52 8.12 -28.79
N ARG A 324 13.30 7.96 -29.35
CA ARG A 324 12.06 8.47 -28.74
C ARG A 324 11.73 7.70 -27.46
N TRP A 325 11.99 6.40 -27.46
CA TRP A 325 11.84 5.57 -26.27
C TRP A 325 12.81 6.00 -25.18
N ILE A 326 14.09 6.20 -25.51
CA ILE A 326 15.09 6.68 -24.55
C ILE A 326 14.67 8.05 -23.99
N LEU A 327 14.28 8.99 -24.86
CA LEU A 327 13.87 10.34 -24.45
C LEU A 327 12.66 10.35 -23.50
N LEU A 328 11.74 9.38 -23.63
CA LEU A 328 10.60 9.26 -22.72
C LEU A 328 10.96 8.51 -21.44
N PHE A 329 11.54 7.32 -21.56
CA PHE A 329 11.70 6.40 -20.44
C PHE A 329 12.89 6.72 -19.55
N ALA A 330 14.00 7.24 -20.09
CA ALA A 330 15.15 7.61 -19.26
C ALA A 330 14.81 8.67 -18.20
N PRO A 331 14.15 9.80 -18.51
CA PRO A 331 13.79 10.78 -17.49
C PRO A 331 12.67 10.28 -16.56
N LEU A 332 11.71 9.48 -17.04
CA LEU A 332 10.66 8.92 -16.17
C LEU A 332 11.25 7.94 -15.15
N CYS A 333 12.04 6.97 -15.60
CA CYS A 333 12.70 6.02 -14.72
C CYS A 333 13.70 6.71 -13.79
N GLY A 334 14.49 7.65 -14.31
CA GLY A 334 15.42 8.45 -13.50
C GLY A 334 14.71 9.27 -12.43
N GLY A 335 13.60 9.94 -12.78
CA GLY A 335 12.79 10.70 -11.83
C GLY A 335 12.16 9.82 -10.74
N MET A 336 11.62 8.65 -11.12
CA MET A 336 11.08 7.70 -10.14
C MET A 336 12.17 7.12 -9.23
N PHE A 337 13.32 6.76 -9.78
CA PHE A 337 14.47 6.30 -9.01
C PHE A 337 14.93 7.36 -8.00
N LEU A 338 15.07 8.63 -8.43
CA LEU A 338 15.45 9.73 -7.55
C LEU A 338 14.40 10.00 -6.47
N ALA A 339 13.11 9.92 -6.81
CA ALA A 339 12.04 10.06 -5.83
C ALA A 339 12.12 8.95 -4.76
N GLN A 340 12.38 7.71 -5.15
CA GLN A 340 12.53 6.59 -4.21
C GLN A 340 13.80 6.71 -3.36
N ARG A 341 14.93 7.10 -3.95
CA ARG A 341 16.15 7.41 -3.19
C ARG A 341 15.99 8.58 -2.22
N SER A 342 15.13 9.54 -2.54
CA SER A 342 14.81 10.64 -1.63
C SER A 342 13.86 10.22 -0.51
N LEU A 343 12.94 9.30 -0.77
CA LEU A 343 11.98 8.80 0.22
C LEU A 343 12.67 7.91 1.26
N PHE A 344 13.55 7.01 0.80
CA PHE A 344 14.31 6.07 1.63
C PHE A 344 15.80 6.44 1.62
N SER A 345 16.11 7.59 2.21
CA SER A 345 17.42 8.24 2.08
C SER A 345 18.55 7.54 2.86
N ASN A 346 18.21 6.86 3.97
CA ASN A 346 19.16 6.19 4.87
C ASN A 346 19.14 4.67 4.73
N SER A 347 18.20 4.14 3.94
CA SER A 347 18.06 2.73 3.62
C SER A 347 18.69 2.43 2.26
N ALA A 348 19.12 1.18 2.06
CA ALA A 348 19.59 0.73 0.77
C ALA A 348 18.44 0.76 -0.24
N HIS A 349 18.69 1.11 -1.50
CA HIS A 349 17.63 1.19 -2.52
C HIS A 349 16.93 -0.16 -2.75
N VAL A 350 17.67 -1.26 -2.63
CA VAL A 350 17.14 -2.62 -2.63
C VAL A 350 17.67 -3.29 -1.37
N GLU A 351 16.78 -3.54 -0.42
CA GLU A 351 17.11 -4.22 0.84
C GLU A 351 17.08 -5.74 0.63
N CYS A 352 18.20 -6.27 0.13
CA CYS A 352 18.34 -7.69 -0.14
C CYS A 352 18.34 -8.52 1.17
N PRO A 353 17.61 -9.65 1.20
CA PRO A 353 17.62 -10.58 2.34
C PRO A 353 19.02 -10.95 2.81
N GLY A 354 19.24 -10.97 4.13
CA GLY A 354 20.53 -11.28 4.74
C GLY A 354 21.59 -10.17 4.68
N SER A 355 21.31 -9.02 4.08
CA SER A 355 22.20 -7.84 4.14
C SER A 355 22.00 -7.09 5.45
N ALA A 356 23.09 -6.64 6.09
CA ALA A 356 22.99 -5.75 7.24
C ALA A 356 22.54 -4.34 6.79
N SER A 357 21.59 -3.75 7.53
CA SER A 357 21.10 -2.40 7.22
C SER A 357 22.10 -1.32 7.63
N SER A 358 22.27 -0.31 6.77
CA SER A 358 22.99 0.93 7.07
C SER A 358 22.16 1.92 7.87
N ASN A 359 20.84 1.74 7.94
CA ASN A 359 19.93 2.65 8.61
C ASN A 359 20.08 2.51 10.15
N PRO A 360 20.48 3.58 10.87
CA PRO A 360 20.69 3.53 12.31
C PRO A 360 19.48 3.08 13.13
N TRP A 361 18.25 3.38 12.69
CA TRP A 361 17.03 2.95 13.36
C TRP A 361 16.82 1.45 13.20
N VAL A 362 16.94 0.94 11.98
CA VAL A 362 16.83 -0.50 11.68
C VAL A 362 17.89 -1.30 12.43
N GLN A 363 19.12 -0.79 12.57
CA GLN A 363 20.15 -1.43 13.38
C GLN A 363 19.73 -1.59 14.85
N ALA A 364 19.08 -0.56 15.43
CA ALA A 364 18.55 -0.63 16.79
C ALA A 364 17.40 -1.63 16.91
N PHE A 365 16.53 -1.73 15.90
CA PHE A 365 15.41 -2.68 15.86
C PHE A 365 15.93 -4.13 15.77
N VAL A 366 16.92 -4.38 14.91
CA VAL A 366 17.62 -5.67 14.83
C VAL A 366 18.33 -5.99 16.14
N TRP A 367 19.00 -5.01 16.77
CA TRP A 367 19.62 -5.20 18.08
C TRP A 367 18.58 -5.60 19.14
N ALA A 368 17.43 -4.92 19.17
CA ALA A 368 16.33 -5.22 20.08
C ALA A 368 15.83 -6.67 19.90
N ARG A 369 15.67 -7.13 18.64
CA ARG A 369 15.30 -8.51 18.31
C ARG A 369 16.28 -9.54 18.88
N GLN A 370 17.58 -9.23 18.87
CA GLN A 370 18.63 -10.18 19.23
C GLN A 370 18.98 -10.17 20.73
N ASN A 371 18.78 -9.04 21.41
CA ASN A 371 19.35 -8.79 22.75
C ASN A 371 18.31 -8.56 23.85
N THR A 372 17.01 -8.65 23.54
CA THR A 372 15.95 -8.49 24.55
C THR A 372 15.05 -9.72 24.66
N PRO A 373 14.39 -9.94 25.81
CA PRO A 373 13.41 -11.02 25.96
C PRO A 373 12.33 -10.95 24.88
N ARG A 374 11.85 -12.10 24.42
CA ARG A 374 10.90 -12.21 23.31
C ARG A 374 9.55 -11.56 23.59
N ASP A 375 9.13 -11.57 24.84
CA ASP A 375 7.92 -10.95 25.37
C ASP A 375 8.12 -9.49 25.79
N ALA A 376 9.32 -8.92 25.59
CA ALA A 376 9.61 -7.55 25.98
C ALA A 376 8.68 -6.55 25.26
N THR A 377 8.16 -5.61 26.05
CA THR A 377 7.38 -4.47 25.58
C THR A 377 8.25 -3.22 25.53
N PHE A 378 8.26 -2.60 24.35
CA PHE A 378 8.97 -1.37 24.06
C PHE A 378 8.04 -0.16 24.07
N ALA A 379 8.59 0.99 24.41
CA ALA A 379 8.03 2.28 24.01
C ALA A 379 9.07 3.05 23.19
N LEU A 380 8.59 3.76 22.18
CA LEU A 380 9.39 4.60 21.32
C LEU A 380 8.56 5.83 20.98
N ASP A 381 9.17 6.85 20.36
CA ASP A 381 8.45 8.05 19.96
C ASP A 381 7.19 7.63 19.16
N PRO A 382 5.97 8.01 19.59
CA PRO A 382 4.76 7.59 18.88
C PRO A 382 4.70 8.16 17.46
N MET A 383 5.57 9.13 17.12
CA MET A 383 5.72 9.70 15.79
C MET A 383 6.99 9.18 15.07
N HIS A 384 7.62 8.09 15.53
CA HIS A 384 8.95 7.68 15.06
C HIS A 384 9.05 7.49 13.54
N ILE A 385 8.01 6.96 12.91
CA ILE A 385 7.90 6.72 11.47
C ILE A 385 8.05 8.02 10.65
N LEU A 386 7.72 9.18 11.24
CA LEU A 386 7.86 10.48 10.58
C LEU A 386 9.19 11.18 10.88
N ILE A 387 10.06 10.57 11.69
CA ILE A 387 11.37 11.16 12.00
C ILE A 387 12.24 11.07 10.74
N HIS A 388 12.79 12.21 10.36
CA HIS A 388 13.78 12.26 9.28
C HIS A 388 14.97 11.34 9.62
N GLY A 389 15.27 10.40 8.72
CA GLY A 389 16.32 9.42 8.92
C GLY A 389 15.86 8.03 9.33
N GLU A 390 14.62 7.88 9.78
CA GLU A 390 14.03 6.59 10.14
C GLU A 390 13.58 5.80 8.90
N ASP A 391 13.12 6.50 7.86
CA ASP A 391 12.69 5.96 6.57
C ASP A 391 11.41 5.08 6.63
N ALA A 392 10.52 5.37 7.57
CA ALA A 392 9.22 4.72 7.78
C ALA A 392 9.30 3.20 8.03
N ASN A 393 10.28 2.73 8.80
CA ASN A 393 10.47 1.31 9.08
C ASN A 393 9.54 0.82 10.21
N GLY A 394 8.99 -0.39 10.02
CA GLY A 394 8.13 -1.03 11.00
C GLY A 394 8.90 -1.65 12.16
N PHE A 395 8.77 -1.07 13.36
CA PHE A 395 9.42 -1.60 14.56
C PHE A 395 8.96 -3.03 14.88
N ARG A 396 7.65 -3.28 14.92
CA ARG A 396 7.08 -4.58 15.31
C ARG A 396 7.55 -5.68 14.35
N ALA A 397 7.55 -5.39 13.05
CA ALA A 397 7.99 -6.32 12.01
C ALA A 397 9.50 -6.60 12.03
N ILE A 398 10.35 -5.60 12.32
CA ILE A 398 11.81 -5.80 12.33
C ILE A 398 12.29 -6.34 13.68
N ALA A 399 11.84 -5.75 14.77
CA ALA A 399 12.28 -6.11 16.12
C ALA A 399 11.64 -7.40 16.63
N GLN A 400 10.47 -7.78 16.09
CA GLN A 400 9.68 -8.91 16.58
C GLN A 400 9.42 -8.81 18.09
N ARG A 401 9.07 -7.61 18.55
CA ARG A 401 8.78 -7.29 19.97
C ARG A 401 7.45 -6.55 20.08
N ASN A 402 6.88 -6.56 21.28
CA ASN A 402 5.70 -5.73 21.56
C ASN A 402 6.14 -4.26 21.59
N MET A 403 5.26 -3.37 21.15
CA MET A 403 5.41 -1.93 21.34
C MET A 403 4.09 -1.33 21.79
N LEU A 404 4.17 -0.25 22.55
CA LEU A 404 3.02 0.63 22.73
C LEU A 404 2.60 1.22 21.38
N ALA A 405 1.32 1.53 21.27
CA ALA A 405 0.72 1.98 20.02
C ALA A 405 1.33 3.29 19.53
N ASP A 406 1.60 3.36 18.23
CA ASP A 406 2.07 4.58 17.57
C ASP A 406 0.92 5.46 17.04
N ALA A 407 1.27 6.64 16.55
CA ALA A 407 0.33 7.61 16.01
C ALA A 407 0.05 7.43 14.51
N ILE A 408 0.79 6.58 13.79
CA ILE A 408 0.81 6.55 12.33
C ILE A 408 0.16 5.27 11.80
N LYS A 409 0.69 4.10 12.14
CA LYS A 409 0.22 2.80 11.64
C LYS A 409 -0.87 2.22 12.53
N ASP A 410 -0.71 2.29 13.84
CA ASP A 410 -1.72 1.77 14.76
C ASP A 410 -2.99 2.66 14.77
N SER A 411 -2.86 3.98 14.58
CA SER A 411 -4.02 4.86 14.35
C SER A 411 -4.72 4.56 13.01
N GLY A 412 -3.98 4.09 12.01
CA GLY A 412 -4.52 3.60 10.75
C GLY A 412 -5.41 2.37 10.96
N ALA A 413 -4.98 1.43 11.80
CA ALA A 413 -5.81 0.30 12.21
C ALA A 413 -7.08 0.78 12.94
N VAL A 414 -6.97 1.73 13.87
CA VAL A 414 -8.12 2.32 14.57
C VAL A 414 -9.13 2.96 13.60
N SER A 415 -8.64 3.65 12.57
CA SER A 415 -9.49 4.28 11.55
C SER A 415 -10.37 3.27 10.78
N MET A 416 -9.93 2.01 10.70
CA MET A 416 -10.67 0.92 10.09
C MET A 416 -11.46 0.10 11.12
N PHE A 417 -10.97 0.01 12.36
CA PHE A 417 -11.53 -0.76 13.46
C PHE A 417 -11.78 0.13 14.70
N PRO A 418 -12.93 0.85 14.72
CA PRO A 418 -13.26 1.76 15.82
C PRO A 418 -13.19 1.17 17.24
N PRO A 419 -13.47 -0.13 17.50
CA PRO A 419 -13.34 -0.70 18.84
C PRO A 419 -11.92 -0.61 19.45
N LEU A 420 -10.88 -0.40 18.64
CA LEU A 420 -9.50 -0.23 19.12
C LEU A 420 -9.20 1.18 19.66
N ALA A 421 -10.11 2.14 19.45
CA ALA A 421 -9.84 3.56 19.64
C ALA A 421 -9.48 3.93 21.09
N ASP A 422 -10.20 3.38 22.07
CA ASP A 422 -9.97 3.72 23.48
C ASP A 422 -8.62 3.21 23.98
N GLU A 423 -8.24 1.98 23.61
CA GLU A 423 -6.94 1.40 23.95
C GLU A 423 -5.80 2.19 23.28
N TRP A 424 -5.94 2.48 21.99
CA TRP A 424 -4.98 3.30 21.25
C TRP A 424 -4.80 4.67 21.89
N LEU A 425 -5.89 5.39 22.14
CA LEU A 425 -5.82 6.75 22.68
C LEU A 425 -5.17 6.76 24.07
N LYS A 426 -5.44 5.74 24.90
CA LYS A 426 -4.81 5.60 26.21
C LYS A 426 -3.29 5.45 26.09
N GLN A 427 -2.82 4.56 25.22
CA GLN A 427 -1.39 4.34 24.98
C GLN A 427 -0.71 5.55 24.32
N PHE A 428 -1.37 6.18 23.34
CA PHE A 428 -0.87 7.36 22.64
C PHE A 428 -0.74 8.57 23.58
N ARG A 429 -1.76 8.82 24.42
CA ARG A 429 -1.71 9.90 25.42
C ARG A 429 -0.65 9.66 26.48
N ALA A 430 -0.43 8.40 26.87
CA ALA A 430 0.62 8.07 27.83
C ALA A 430 2.02 8.44 27.31
N GLN A 431 2.21 8.48 25.99
CA GLN A 431 3.45 8.79 25.27
C GLN A 431 3.49 10.24 24.72
N THR A 432 2.44 11.05 24.94
CA THR A 432 2.41 12.43 24.47
C THR A 432 3.49 13.26 25.14
N ASN A 433 4.10 14.17 24.38
CA ASN A 433 5.24 14.99 24.81
C ASN A 433 6.55 14.21 25.01
N TRP A 434 6.73 13.11 24.24
CA TRP A 434 7.89 12.22 24.27
C TRP A 434 9.25 12.92 24.37
N LYS A 435 9.45 14.03 23.63
CA LYS A 435 10.71 14.80 23.61
C LYS A 435 11.09 15.44 24.96
N HIS A 436 10.16 15.55 25.89
CA HIS A 436 10.37 16.15 27.21
C HIS A 436 10.30 15.12 28.34
N PHE A 437 10.21 13.82 28.02
CA PHE A 437 10.16 12.76 29.02
C PHE A 437 11.39 12.79 29.93
N GLN A 438 11.13 12.55 31.21
CA GLN A 438 12.15 12.29 32.23
C GLN A 438 12.12 10.81 32.62
N VAL A 439 13.07 10.39 33.45
CA VAL A 439 13.15 9.00 33.94
C VAL A 439 11.83 8.56 34.58
N GLN A 440 11.17 9.44 35.34
CA GLN A 440 9.89 9.14 35.99
C GLN A 440 8.76 8.84 35.00
N ASP A 441 8.77 9.46 33.81
CA ASP A 441 7.78 9.18 32.78
C ASP A 441 7.92 7.77 32.21
N PHE A 442 9.16 7.29 32.05
CA PHE A 442 9.41 5.91 31.63
C PHE A 442 9.06 4.91 32.74
N GLU A 443 9.34 5.24 34.01
CA GLU A 443 8.91 4.42 35.14
C GLU A 443 7.38 4.32 35.21
N ARG A 444 6.66 5.40 34.90
CA ARG A 444 5.19 5.39 34.74
C ARG A 444 4.75 4.46 33.61
N LEU A 445 5.37 4.54 32.42
CA LEU A 445 5.05 3.62 31.32
C LEU A 445 5.29 2.16 31.68
N ARG A 446 6.35 1.88 32.44
CA ARG A 446 6.62 0.54 32.98
C ARG A 446 5.52 0.08 33.93
N SER A 447 5.11 0.91 34.87
CA SER A 447 4.05 0.59 35.83
C SER A 447 2.70 0.35 35.15
N ASP A 448 2.33 1.23 34.21
CA ASP A 448 0.98 1.25 33.64
C ASP A 448 0.79 0.27 32.48
N TYR A 449 1.86 -0.05 31.75
CA TYR A 449 1.80 -0.84 30.51
C TYR A 449 2.84 -1.96 30.41
N GLY A 450 3.66 -2.18 31.44
CA GLY A 450 4.69 -3.23 31.43
C GLY A 450 5.85 -2.97 30.46
N VAL A 451 6.07 -1.71 30.07
CA VAL A 451 7.22 -1.33 29.23
C VAL A 451 8.51 -1.63 29.99
N THR A 452 9.42 -2.37 29.36
CA THR A 452 10.73 -2.74 29.96
C THR A 452 11.90 -2.11 29.22
N TRP A 453 11.69 -1.72 27.97
CA TRP A 453 12.71 -1.13 27.10
C TRP A 453 12.17 0.10 26.38
N VAL A 454 13.07 1.02 26.04
CA VAL A 454 12.74 2.21 25.25
C VAL A 454 13.75 2.45 24.15
N ILE A 455 13.29 2.98 23.03
CA ILE A 455 14.16 3.51 21.97
C ILE A 455 14.06 5.03 21.98
N LEU A 456 15.21 5.69 22.17
CA LEU A 456 15.31 7.14 22.29
C LEU A 456 16.23 7.69 21.20
N GLN A 457 15.86 8.85 20.63
CA GLN A 457 16.80 9.63 19.82
C GLN A 457 17.98 10.10 20.67
N ALA A 458 19.19 10.09 20.11
CA ALA A 458 20.36 10.66 20.75
C ALA A 458 20.17 12.18 20.96
N PRO A 459 20.59 12.77 22.11
CA PRO A 459 21.43 12.18 23.14
C PRO A 459 20.71 11.35 24.22
N GLY A 460 19.37 11.24 24.16
CA GLY A 460 18.53 10.49 25.10
C GLY A 460 18.26 11.24 26.42
N VAL A 461 17.81 10.47 27.41
CA VAL A 461 17.55 10.94 28.78
C VAL A 461 18.60 10.37 29.73
N THR A 462 19.17 11.22 30.58
CA THR A 462 20.17 10.83 31.58
C THR A 462 19.56 9.94 32.66
N GLY A 463 20.30 8.94 33.14
CA GLY A 463 19.86 8.06 34.23
C GLY A 463 19.27 6.73 33.78
N LEU A 464 19.10 6.50 32.47
CA LEU A 464 18.76 5.20 31.91
C LEU A 464 20.01 4.40 31.51
N GLU A 465 19.96 3.08 31.68
CA GLU A 465 21.00 2.17 31.21
C GLU A 465 20.76 1.85 29.73
N CYS A 466 21.63 2.34 28.85
CA CYS A 466 21.51 2.18 27.41
C CYS A 466 22.61 1.27 26.84
N PRO A 467 22.43 -0.07 26.85
CA PRO A 467 23.44 -1.02 26.35
C PRO A 467 23.71 -0.89 24.85
N TYR A 468 22.82 -0.25 24.08
CA TYR A 468 23.03 0.05 22.68
C TYR A 468 22.96 1.56 22.42
N ARG A 469 23.90 2.06 21.62
CA ARG A 469 23.99 3.44 21.14
C ARG A 469 24.59 3.47 19.75
N ASN A 470 23.99 4.23 18.85
CA ASN A 470 24.63 4.63 17.59
C ASN A 470 24.48 6.14 17.37
N SER A 471 24.67 6.60 16.12
CA SER A 471 24.63 8.03 15.77
C SER A 471 23.24 8.65 15.89
N ALA A 472 22.16 7.87 15.81
CA ALA A 472 20.78 8.40 15.80
C ALA A 472 20.00 8.04 17.06
N VAL A 473 20.17 6.82 17.58
CA VAL A 473 19.30 6.27 18.62
C VAL A 473 20.05 5.47 19.69
N LEU A 474 19.33 5.26 20.79
CA LEU A 474 19.72 4.52 21.97
C LEU A 474 18.65 3.47 22.25
N VAL A 475 19.05 2.26 22.66
CA VAL A 475 18.12 1.30 23.24
C VAL A 475 18.44 1.19 24.72
N CYS A 476 17.47 1.56 25.56
CA CYS A 476 17.65 1.70 26.99
C CYS A 476 16.69 0.81 27.76
N LYS A 477 17.17 0.29 28.88
CA LYS A 477 16.38 -0.50 29.82
C LYS A 477 15.79 0.42 30.90
N ILE A 478 14.52 0.23 31.22
CA ILE A 478 13.90 0.89 32.36
C ILE A 478 14.21 0.03 33.59
N ALA A 479 15.00 0.53 34.53
CA ALA A 479 15.29 -0.18 35.77
C ALA A 479 14.01 -0.39 36.60
N PRO A 480 13.93 -1.46 37.43
CA PRO A 480 12.89 -1.52 38.45
C PRO A 480 13.13 -0.33 39.38
N GLY A 481 12.11 0.50 39.60
CA GLY A 481 12.22 1.58 40.59
C GLY A 481 12.75 1.02 41.90
N ARG A 482 13.72 1.69 42.51
CA ARG A 482 14.12 1.33 43.89
C ARG A 482 12.87 1.50 44.76
N PRO A 483 12.52 0.50 45.59
CA PRO A 483 11.36 0.56 46.45
C PRO A 483 11.41 1.76 47.41
#